data_AF-A0A4S4N8X5-F1
#
_entry.id   AF-A0A4S4N8X5-F1
#
_cell.length_a   1.000
_cell.length_b   1.000
_cell.length_c   1.000
_cell.angle_alpha   90.00
_cell.angle_beta   90.00
_cell.angle_gamma   90.00
#
_symmetry.space_group_name_H-M   'P 1'
#
loop_
_entity.id
_entity.type
_entity.pdbx_description
1 polymer ?
#
loop_
_entity_poly.entity_id
_entity_poly.type
_entity_poly.pdbx_seq_one_letter_code
_entity_poly.pdbx_strand_id
1 'polypeptide(L)'
;MSNTRSRNPVARVLMGVLVFQLGLGALLILGDMQGLRLPSFGPSAPRLTEPVQPGDQRRTFRPDRDRPVTRPARDPGTLPDRLILTQSEGTTYRLEGGIKAGDAERIIGQLRNLTPTPETVILQSPGGSVQDALTLGRHLRSAGIKTQMLAGEFCYSACPYVLAAGTERMISEDASVGVHQHYFGENSFLPAAFAVEDIQRGQGEVMQYLNDMGIDPMVMTRALSTPPDEIYVLLPEELKAFGFIPPD
;
A
#
# COMPACT_ATOMS: atom_id res chain seq x y z
N MET A 1 2.47 75.17 3.71
CA MET A 1 1.54 74.37 4.55
C MET A 1 1.68 72.91 4.15
N SER A 2 2.40 72.11 4.94
CA SER A 2 2.66 70.69 4.67
C SER A 2 1.49 69.85 5.18
N ASN A 3 0.81 69.15 4.28
CA ASN A 3 -0.38 68.35 4.57
C ASN A 3 0.04 66.92 4.92
N THR A 4 0.24 66.63 6.20
CA THR A 4 0.51 65.27 6.68
C THR A 4 -0.82 64.50 6.80
N ARG A 5 -1.17 63.75 5.74
CA ARG A 5 -2.25 62.75 5.78
C ARG A 5 -1.97 61.76 6.91
N SER A 6 -2.73 61.87 8.00
CA SER A 6 -2.82 60.85 9.04
C SER A 6 -3.15 59.49 8.41
N ARG A 7 -2.18 58.57 8.39
CA ARG A 7 -2.41 57.20 7.87
C ARG A 7 -3.41 56.51 8.79
N ASN A 8 -4.61 56.27 8.27
CA ASN A 8 -5.75 55.69 8.95
C ASN A 8 -5.33 54.46 9.77
N PRO A 9 -5.51 54.46 11.11
CA PRO A 9 -5.09 53.37 11.98
C PRO A 9 -5.71 52.03 11.59
N VAL A 10 -6.94 52.04 11.05
CA VAL A 10 -7.63 50.85 10.54
C VAL A 10 -6.85 50.22 9.39
N ALA A 11 -6.31 51.02 8.48
CA ALA A 11 -5.53 50.52 7.35
C ALA A 11 -4.23 49.84 7.79
N ARG A 12 -3.59 50.30 8.88
CA ARG A 12 -2.39 49.64 9.43
C ARG A 12 -2.71 48.29 10.05
N VAL A 13 -3.82 48.19 10.78
CA VAL A 13 -4.27 46.93 11.39
C VAL A 13 -4.61 45.92 10.29
N LEU A 14 -5.39 46.33 9.27
CA LEU A 14 -5.73 45.46 8.14
C LEU A 14 -4.49 44.98 7.36
N MET A 15 -3.50 45.86 7.15
CA MET A 15 -2.24 45.48 6.50
C MET A 15 -1.43 44.52 7.36
N GLY A 16 -1.41 44.72 8.68
CA GLY A 16 -0.77 43.80 9.63
C GLY A 16 -1.40 42.40 9.59
N VAL A 17 -2.74 42.32 9.56
CA VAL A 17 -3.48 41.06 9.41
C VAL A 17 -3.17 40.41 8.06
N LEU A 18 -3.13 41.17 6.96
CA LEU A 18 -2.82 40.65 5.64
C LEU A 18 -1.41 40.06 5.57
N VAL A 19 -0.40 40.76 6.10
CA VAL A 19 0.98 40.24 6.15
C VAL A 19 1.07 38.98 6.99
N PHE A 20 0.35 38.93 8.12
CA PHE A 20 0.28 37.73 8.94
C PHE A 20 -0.36 36.57 8.17
N GLN A 21 -1.47 36.81 7.46
CA GLN A 21 -2.14 35.80 6.63
C GLN A 21 -1.25 35.29 5.50
N LEU A 22 -0.53 36.19 4.82
CA LEU A 22 0.43 35.82 3.77
C LEU A 22 1.62 35.03 4.34
N GLY A 23 2.10 35.39 5.53
CA GLY A 23 3.14 34.65 6.23
C GLY A 23 2.70 33.24 6.64
N LEU A 24 1.48 33.11 7.17
CA LEU A 24 0.89 31.81 7.50
C LEU A 24 0.69 30.96 6.22
N GLY A 25 0.20 31.56 5.14
CA GLY A 25 0.04 30.88 3.85
C GLY A 25 1.37 30.39 3.28
N ALA A 26 2.42 31.23 3.31
CA ALA A 26 3.76 30.84 2.87
C ALA A 26 4.35 29.71 3.73
N LEU A 27 4.13 29.73 5.05
CA LEU A 27 4.59 28.68 5.97
C LEU A 27 3.87 27.34 5.72
N LEU A 28 2.56 27.37 5.45
CA LEU A 28 1.80 26.16 5.11
C LEU A 28 2.28 25.56 3.78
N ILE A 29 2.52 26.38 2.76
CA ILE A 29 3.06 25.93 1.47
C ILE A 29 4.48 25.35 1.64
N LEU A 30 5.35 26.00 2.41
CA LEU A 30 6.69 25.46 2.71
C LEU A 30 6.61 24.14 3.48
N GLY A 31 5.69 24.05 4.44
CA GLY A 31 5.46 22.84 5.23
C GLY A 31 5.03 21.66 4.36
N ASP A 32 4.09 21.90 3.45
CA ASP A 32 3.59 20.90 2.51
C ASP A 32 4.69 20.45 1.53
N MET A 33 5.46 21.39 0.97
CA MET A 33 6.59 21.10 0.08
C MET A 33 7.72 20.31 0.74
N GLN A 34 7.95 20.52 2.04
CA GLN A 34 9.02 19.82 2.78
C GLN A 34 8.53 18.52 3.44
N GLY A 35 7.26 18.16 3.29
CA GLY A 35 6.69 16.97 3.93
C GLY A 35 6.70 17.05 5.47
N LEU A 36 6.63 18.26 6.03
CA LEU A 36 6.58 18.48 7.48
C LEU A 36 5.29 17.88 8.06
N ARG A 37 5.39 16.66 8.57
CA ARG A 37 4.30 15.98 9.30
C ARG A 37 4.20 16.56 10.70
N LEU A 38 3.00 17.01 11.09
CA LEU A 38 2.71 17.34 12.48
C LEU A 38 2.92 16.09 13.35
N PRO A 39 3.55 16.20 14.53
CA PRO A 39 3.68 15.06 15.44
C PRO A 39 2.28 14.57 15.85
N SER A 40 1.99 13.31 15.53
CA SER A 40 0.77 12.63 15.98
C SER A 40 0.89 12.29 17.46
N PHE A 41 -0.01 12.82 18.28
CA PHE A 41 -0.14 12.50 19.71
C PHE A 41 -1.27 11.47 19.88
N GLY A 42 -1.09 10.27 19.32
CA GLY A 42 -1.92 9.09 19.59
C GLY A 42 -1.07 7.96 20.19
N PRO A 43 -1.66 6.96 20.86
CA PRO A 43 -0.93 5.76 21.23
C PRO A 43 -0.39 5.12 19.94
N SER A 44 0.92 4.94 19.85
CA SER A 44 1.55 4.29 18.70
C SER A 44 1.01 2.88 18.54
N ALA A 45 0.51 2.53 17.35
CA ALA A 45 0.10 1.16 17.04
C ALA A 45 1.22 0.16 17.40
N PRO A 46 0.88 -1.04 17.93
CA PRO A 46 1.86 -2.07 18.26
C PRO A 46 2.78 -2.39 17.08
N ARG A 47 3.99 -2.90 17.34
CA ARG A 47 4.92 -3.27 16.26
C ARG A 47 4.44 -4.52 15.53
N LEU A 48 4.84 -4.68 14.27
CA LEU A 48 4.59 -5.92 13.51
C LEU A 48 5.05 -7.19 14.24
N THR A 49 6.04 -7.08 15.13
CA THR A 49 6.54 -8.19 15.93
C THR A 49 5.61 -8.62 17.07
N GLU A 50 4.55 -7.87 17.35
CA GLU A 50 3.61 -8.18 18.42
C GLU A 50 2.44 -9.04 17.87
N PRO A 51 1.98 -10.07 18.63
CA PRO A 51 0.86 -10.91 18.20
C PRO A 51 -0.39 -10.09 17.86
N VAL A 52 -1.17 -10.57 16.89
CA VAL A 52 -2.41 -9.91 16.44
C VAL A 52 -3.61 -10.55 17.14
N GLN A 53 -4.52 -9.71 17.66
CA GLN A 53 -5.77 -10.16 18.29
C GLN A 53 -6.98 -9.45 17.67
N PRO A 54 -8.17 -10.07 17.67
CA PRO A 54 -9.40 -9.39 17.23
C PRO A 54 -9.59 -8.04 17.93
N GLY A 55 -9.77 -6.97 17.14
CA GLY A 55 -9.90 -5.60 17.64
C GLY A 55 -8.59 -4.82 17.80
N ASP A 56 -7.44 -5.49 17.73
CA ASP A 56 -6.10 -4.90 17.76
C ASP A 56 -5.30 -5.36 16.53
N GLN A 57 -5.75 -4.98 15.34
CA GLN A 57 -5.17 -5.47 14.08
C GLN A 57 -4.24 -4.48 13.40
N ARG A 58 -4.17 -3.23 13.89
CA ARG A 58 -3.30 -2.21 13.32
C ARG A 58 -1.90 -2.30 13.90
N ARG A 59 -0.90 -2.26 13.04
CA ARG A 59 0.51 -2.33 13.42
C ARG A 59 1.28 -1.17 12.82
N THR A 60 2.31 -0.68 13.50
CA THR A 60 3.25 0.26 12.90
C THR A 60 3.90 -0.38 11.67
N PHE A 61 3.85 0.31 10.53
CA PHE A 61 4.34 -0.20 9.25
C PHE A 61 5.74 0.36 8.94
N ARG A 62 6.75 -0.46 9.19
CA ARG A 62 8.17 -0.22 8.88
C ARG A 62 8.78 -1.48 8.27
N PRO A 63 8.41 -1.85 7.03
CA PRO A 63 8.80 -3.13 6.42
C PRO A 63 10.30 -3.29 6.20
N ASP A 64 11.07 -2.20 6.27
CA ASP A 64 12.53 -2.16 6.24
C ASP A 64 13.17 -2.64 7.55
N ARG A 65 12.44 -2.58 8.68
CA ARG A 65 12.95 -2.87 10.02
C ARG A 65 12.21 -4.02 10.71
N ASP A 66 10.90 -4.04 10.56
CA ASP A 66 10.02 -4.92 11.31
C ASP A 66 9.45 -6.00 10.38
N ARG A 67 9.43 -7.23 10.90
CA ARG A 67 8.77 -8.39 10.27
C ARG A 67 7.72 -8.92 11.23
N PRO A 68 6.62 -9.51 10.69
CA PRO A 68 5.66 -10.14 11.57
C PRO A 68 6.30 -11.29 12.35
N VAL A 69 5.89 -11.49 13.60
CA VAL A 69 6.29 -12.69 14.37
C VAL A 69 5.48 -13.87 13.88
N THR A 70 5.92 -14.38 12.75
CA THR A 70 5.48 -15.64 12.14
C THR A 70 6.55 -16.70 12.40
N ARG A 71 6.21 -18.00 12.31
CA ARG A 71 7.20 -19.09 12.31
C ARG A 71 7.56 -19.42 10.87
N PRO A 72 8.61 -18.82 10.30
CA PRO A 72 8.79 -18.96 8.88
C PRO A 72 9.34 -20.32 8.52
N ALA A 73 8.80 -20.91 7.45
CA ALA A 73 9.29 -22.17 6.89
C ALA A 73 10.75 -22.06 6.42
N ARG A 74 11.25 -20.84 6.21
CA ARG A 74 12.63 -20.51 5.84
C ARG A 74 13.03 -19.14 6.39
N ASP A 75 14.32 -18.87 6.53
CA ASP A 75 14.78 -17.47 6.66
C ASP A 75 14.75 -16.81 5.28
N PRO A 76 13.92 -15.77 5.04
CA PRO A 76 13.89 -15.11 3.75
C PRO A 76 15.11 -14.20 3.50
N GLY A 77 15.98 -13.97 4.49
CA GLY A 77 17.08 -13.00 4.38
C GLY A 77 16.55 -11.59 4.17
N THR A 78 17.37 -10.65 3.69
CA THR A 78 16.91 -9.30 3.32
C THR A 78 16.13 -9.35 2.01
N LEU A 79 14.90 -8.86 2.01
CA LEU A 79 14.11 -8.77 0.78
C LEU A 79 14.73 -7.76 -0.19
N PRO A 80 14.72 -8.04 -1.51
CA PRO A 80 15.20 -7.10 -2.50
C PRO A 80 14.36 -5.82 -2.53
N ASP A 81 14.98 -4.70 -2.88
CA ASP A 81 14.30 -3.40 -3.01
C ASP A 81 13.20 -3.38 -4.08
N ARG A 82 13.30 -4.28 -5.06
CA ARG A 82 12.39 -4.40 -6.20
C ARG A 82 12.02 -5.87 -6.47
N LEU A 83 10.95 -6.14 -7.19
CA LEU A 83 10.45 -7.50 -7.37
C LEU A 83 11.47 -8.40 -8.08
N ILE A 84 11.73 -9.58 -7.54
CA ILE A 84 12.57 -10.60 -8.20
C ILE A 84 11.73 -11.86 -8.39
N LEU A 85 11.77 -12.40 -9.61
CA LEU A 85 11.23 -13.70 -9.96
C LEU A 85 12.36 -14.75 -9.90
N THR A 86 12.24 -15.75 -9.04
CA THR A 86 13.19 -16.87 -8.93
C THR A 86 12.45 -18.20 -9.03
N GLN A 87 13.08 -19.21 -9.64
CA GLN A 87 12.49 -20.55 -9.66
C GLN A 87 12.67 -21.20 -8.28
N SER A 88 11.60 -21.77 -7.72
CA SER A 88 11.66 -22.54 -6.48
C SER A 88 11.81 -24.02 -6.78
N GLU A 89 10.82 -24.61 -7.44
CA GLU A 89 10.79 -26.03 -7.80
C GLU A 89 9.82 -26.23 -8.97
N GLY A 90 10.23 -26.98 -10.00
CA GLY A 90 9.38 -27.27 -11.15
C GLY A 90 8.76 -26.01 -11.77
N THR A 91 7.42 -25.98 -11.85
CA THR A 91 6.58 -24.88 -12.34
C THR A 91 6.25 -23.82 -11.29
N THR A 92 6.87 -23.89 -10.11
CA THR A 92 6.66 -22.96 -9.00
C THR A 92 7.78 -21.92 -8.94
N TYR A 93 7.39 -20.66 -8.94
CA TYR A 93 8.29 -19.51 -8.87
C TYR A 93 8.02 -18.69 -7.63
N ARG A 94 9.03 -17.98 -7.13
CA ARG A 94 8.88 -17.00 -6.06
C ARG A 94 8.92 -15.62 -6.66
N LEU A 95 8.07 -14.74 -6.15
CA LEU A 95 8.00 -13.34 -6.50
C LEU A 95 8.16 -12.52 -5.22
N GLU A 96 9.37 -11.97 -5.03
CA GLU A 96 9.80 -11.42 -3.73
C GLU A 96 10.37 -10.01 -3.86
N GLY A 97 10.17 -9.18 -2.83
CA GLY A 97 10.73 -7.82 -2.76
C GLY A 97 9.70 -6.71 -2.93
N GLY A 98 10.17 -5.46 -2.94
CA GLY A 98 9.31 -4.28 -3.12
C GLY A 98 8.74 -4.19 -4.54
N ILE A 99 7.51 -3.70 -4.70
CA ILE A 99 6.90 -3.49 -6.02
C ILE A 99 7.26 -2.08 -6.50
N LYS A 100 8.10 -1.94 -7.52
CA LYS A 100 8.54 -0.64 -8.05
C LYS A 100 7.90 -0.36 -9.41
N ALA A 101 7.88 0.92 -9.79
CA ALA A 101 7.44 1.36 -11.10
C ALA A 101 8.18 0.60 -12.21
N GLY A 102 7.41 0.01 -13.15
CA GLY A 102 7.94 -0.77 -14.27
C GLY A 102 8.26 -2.24 -13.94
N ASP A 103 8.02 -2.69 -12.70
CA ASP A 103 8.18 -4.10 -12.37
C ASP A 103 7.11 -4.97 -13.04
N ALA A 104 5.89 -4.47 -13.27
CA ALA A 104 4.86 -5.25 -13.95
C ALA A 104 5.31 -5.69 -15.35
N GLU A 105 5.73 -4.75 -16.19
CA GLU A 105 6.19 -5.06 -17.56
C GLU A 105 7.37 -6.05 -17.54
N ARG A 106 8.36 -5.80 -16.68
CA ARG A 106 9.55 -6.64 -16.58
C ARG A 106 9.22 -8.06 -16.11
N ILE A 107 8.45 -8.21 -15.04
CA ILE A 107 8.10 -9.53 -14.49
C ILE A 107 7.21 -10.29 -15.49
N ILE A 108 6.24 -9.62 -16.12
CA ILE A 108 5.41 -10.22 -17.19
C ILE A 108 6.30 -10.70 -18.35
N GLY A 109 7.29 -9.91 -18.76
CA GLY A 109 8.26 -10.31 -19.78
C GLY A 109 9.05 -11.56 -19.39
N GLN A 110 9.47 -11.66 -18.12
CA GLN A 110 10.13 -12.86 -17.60
C GLN A 110 9.20 -14.08 -17.62
N LEU A 111 7.97 -13.93 -17.11
CA LEU A 111 6.98 -15.02 -17.07
C LEU A 111 6.64 -15.57 -18.46
N ARG A 112 6.49 -14.70 -19.46
CA ARG A 112 6.21 -15.11 -20.86
C ARG A 112 7.35 -15.89 -21.52
N ASN A 113 8.58 -15.72 -21.04
CA ASN A 113 9.75 -16.43 -21.56
C ASN A 113 9.96 -17.80 -20.90
N LEU A 114 9.17 -18.14 -19.87
CA LEU A 114 9.26 -19.43 -19.20
C LEU A 114 8.42 -20.47 -19.95
N THR A 115 9.02 -21.63 -20.21
CA THR A 115 8.35 -22.78 -20.83
C THR A 115 8.69 -24.04 -20.01
N PRO A 116 7.71 -24.73 -19.41
CA PRO A 116 6.27 -24.42 -19.42
C PRO A 116 5.92 -23.15 -18.64
N THR A 117 4.70 -22.63 -18.85
CA THR A 117 4.17 -21.51 -18.06
C THR A 117 4.15 -21.88 -16.58
N PRO A 118 4.54 -20.96 -15.67
CA PRO A 118 4.44 -21.19 -14.23
C PRO A 118 3.02 -21.58 -13.82
N GLU A 119 2.91 -22.54 -12.91
CA GLU A 119 1.62 -22.94 -12.36
C GLU A 119 1.31 -22.15 -11.09
N THR A 120 2.33 -21.88 -10.28
CA THR A 120 2.20 -21.22 -8.98
C THR A 120 3.27 -20.15 -8.81
N VAL A 121 2.87 -19.01 -8.26
CA VAL A 121 3.77 -17.97 -7.76
C VAL A 121 3.62 -17.84 -6.25
N ILE A 122 4.72 -18.02 -5.53
CA ILE A 122 4.80 -17.80 -4.09
C ILE A 122 5.16 -16.33 -3.84
N LEU A 123 4.40 -15.66 -2.97
CA LEU A 123 4.47 -14.22 -2.76
C LEU A 123 5.08 -13.85 -1.40
N GLN A 124 6.10 -12.99 -1.43
CA GLN A 124 6.57 -12.31 -0.23
C GLN A 124 6.99 -10.87 -0.53
N SER A 125 6.15 -9.90 -0.15
CA SER A 125 6.38 -8.51 -0.52
C SER A 125 5.82 -7.52 0.51
N PRO A 126 6.56 -6.43 0.80
CA PRO A 126 6.04 -5.30 1.57
C PRO A 126 5.09 -4.41 0.75
N GLY A 127 4.86 -4.71 -0.53
CA GLY A 127 4.08 -3.90 -1.45
C GLY A 127 4.90 -2.81 -2.14
N GLY A 128 4.24 -1.71 -2.52
CA GLY A 128 4.82 -0.63 -3.32
C GLY A 128 3.83 -0.08 -4.35
N SER A 129 4.22 -0.03 -5.61
CA SER A 129 3.38 0.47 -6.71
C SER A 129 2.09 -0.33 -6.86
N VAL A 130 0.95 0.33 -6.60
CA VAL A 130 -0.37 -0.26 -6.81
C VAL A 130 -0.61 -0.54 -8.30
N GLN A 131 -0.24 0.40 -9.18
CA GLN A 131 -0.43 0.24 -10.62
C GLN A 131 0.28 -1.02 -11.16
N ASP A 132 1.52 -1.26 -10.73
CA ASP A 132 2.27 -2.44 -11.13
C ASP A 132 1.67 -3.71 -10.53
N ALA A 133 1.21 -3.66 -9.27
CA ALA A 133 0.54 -4.80 -8.65
C ALA A 133 -0.74 -5.22 -9.37
N LEU A 134 -1.60 -4.26 -9.73
CA LEU A 134 -2.84 -4.51 -10.49
C LEU A 134 -2.52 -5.05 -11.87
N THR A 135 -1.58 -4.43 -12.59
CA THR A 135 -1.19 -4.85 -13.95
C THR A 135 -0.61 -6.26 -13.95
N LEU A 136 0.32 -6.54 -13.04
CA LEU A 136 0.92 -7.87 -12.88
C LEU A 136 -0.15 -8.91 -12.51
N GLY A 137 -1.02 -8.59 -11.55
CA GLY A 137 -2.07 -9.51 -11.13
C GLY A 137 -3.05 -9.84 -12.27
N ARG A 138 -3.47 -8.87 -13.10
CA ARG A 138 -4.29 -9.16 -14.29
C ARG A 138 -3.61 -10.16 -15.23
N HIS A 139 -2.29 -10.04 -15.39
CA HIS A 139 -1.53 -11.01 -16.18
C HIS A 139 -1.54 -12.41 -15.53
N LEU A 140 -1.26 -12.52 -14.22
CA LEU A 140 -1.29 -13.80 -13.51
C LEU A 140 -2.66 -14.49 -13.65
N ARG A 141 -3.74 -13.74 -13.43
CA ARG A 141 -5.12 -14.22 -13.61
C ARG A 141 -5.36 -14.75 -15.02
N SER A 142 -4.99 -13.98 -16.05
CA SER A 142 -5.17 -14.35 -17.46
C SER A 142 -4.35 -15.58 -17.87
N ALA A 143 -3.20 -15.80 -17.23
CA ALA A 143 -2.30 -16.91 -17.48
C ALA A 143 -2.67 -18.17 -16.68
N GLY A 144 -3.72 -18.11 -15.85
CA GLY A 144 -4.16 -19.25 -15.05
C GLY A 144 -3.31 -19.54 -13.81
N ILE A 145 -2.42 -18.62 -13.43
CA ILE A 145 -1.41 -18.82 -12.39
C ILE A 145 -2.05 -18.77 -11.00
N LYS A 146 -1.69 -19.73 -10.15
CA LYS A 146 -2.07 -19.77 -8.73
C LYS A 146 -1.14 -18.90 -7.90
N THR A 147 -1.64 -18.39 -6.78
CA THR A 147 -0.83 -17.63 -5.82
C THR A 147 -0.75 -18.34 -4.49
N GLN A 148 0.43 -18.35 -3.91
CA GLN A 148 0.70 -19.01 -2.64
C GLN A 148 1.44 -18.09 -1.67
N MET A 149 1.19 -18.26 -0.38
CA MET A 149 2.00 -17.73 0.70
C MET A 149 2.32 -18.87 1.67
N LEU A 150 3.60 -19.10 1.91
CA LEU A 150 4.07 -20.12 2.85
C LEU A 150 4.07 -19.58 4.28
N ALA A 151 4.19 -20.49 5.25
CA ALA A 151 4.34 -20.13 6.65
C ALA A 151 5.50 -19.15 6.83
N GLY A 152 5.28 -18.03 7.52
CA GLY A 152 6.31 -17.00 7.67
C GLY A 152 6.25 -15.82 6.73
N GLU A 153 5.58 -15.99 5.61
CA GLU A 153 5.63 -15.03 4.52
C GLU A 153 4.59 -13.95 4.73
N PHE A 154 4.87 -12.77 4.20
CA PHE A 154 3.96 -11.64 4.32
C PHE A 154 3.71 -10.97 2.97
N CYS A 155 2.50 -10.44 2.85
CA CYS A 155 2.01 -9.75 1.66
C CYS A 155 1.26 -8.51 2.11
N TYR A 156 1.95 -7.37 2.09
CA TYR A 156 1.45 -6.10 2.62
C TYR A 156 1.23 -5.06 1.54
N SER A 157 0.39 -4.08 1.88
CA SER A 157 0.14 -2.88 1.07
C SER A 157 -0.40 -3.22 -0.33
N ALA A 158 0.39 -3.09 -1.39
CA ALA A 158 0.00 -3.41 -2.76
C ALA A 158 0.09 -4.90 -3.10
N CYS A 159 0.86 -5.70 -2.33
CA CYS A 159 1.01 -7.13 -2.58
C CYS A 159 -0.33 -7.91 -2.56
N PRO A 160 -1.28 -7.64 -1.64
CA PRO A 160 -2.59 -8.30 -1.63
C PRO A 160 -3.33 -8.24 -2.97
N TYR A 161 -3.09 -7.24 -3.82
CA TYR A 161 -3.66 -7.20 -5.16
C TYR A 161 -3.08 -8.30 -6.06
N VAL A 162 -1.76 -8.53 -6.02
CA VAL A 162 -1.13 -9.66 -6.75
C VAL A 162 -1.64 -10.99 -6.21
N LEU A 163 -1.75 -11.14 -4.89
CA LEU A 163 -2.32 -12.32 -4.22
C LEU A 163 -3.77 -12.58 -4.65
N ALA A 164 -4.61 -11.54 -4.70
CA ALA A 164 -5.99 -11.66 -5.12
C ALA A 164 -6.13 -12.26 -6.53
N ALA A 165 -5.13 -12.04 -7.40
CA ALA A 165 -5.17 -12.43 -8.80
C ALA A 165 -5.01 -13.93 -9.07
N GLY A 166 -4.60 -14.73 -8.09
CA GLY A 166 -4.43 -16.17 -8.27
C GLY A 166 -5.73 -16.89 -8.63
N THR A 167 -5.68 -17.79 -9.60
CA THR A 167 -6.81 -18.71 -9.92
C THR A 167 -7.24 -19.53 -8.72
N GLU A 168 -6.25 -19.92 -7.93
CA GLU A 168 -6.39 -20.49 -6.59
C GLU A 168 -5.44 -19.74 -5.66
N ARG A 169 -5.86 -19.55 -4.42
CA ARG A 169 -5.14 -18.78 -3.38
C ARG A 169 -4.88 -19.69 -2.19
N MET A 170 -3.61 -20.02 -1.97
CA MET A 170 -3.17 -20.86 -0.86
C MET A 170 -2.40 -19.98 0.14
N ILE A 171 -3.01 -19.69 1.28
CA ILE A 171 -2.40 -18.86 2.33
C ILE A 171 -2.19 -19.73 3.55
N SER A 172 -0.94 -19.91 3.97
CA SER A 172 -0.63 -20.59 5.23
C SER A 172 -1.25 -19.84 6.42
N GLU A 173 -1.68 -20.57 7.45
CA GLU A 173 -2.18 -19.99 8.70
C GLU A 173 -1.13 -19.11 9.40
N ASP A 174 0.15 -19.39 9.17
CA ASP A 174 1.29 -18.63 9.69
C ASP A 174 1.77 -17.53 8.72
N ALA A 175 1.07 -17.27 7.62
CA ALA A 175 1.33 -16.17 6.70
C ALA A 175 0.53 -14.91 7.10
N SER A 176 1.04 -13.73 6.75
CA SER A 176 0.42 -12.46 7.13
C SER A 176 0.04 -11.61 5.92
N VAL A 177 -1.24 -11.29 5.81
CA VAL A 177 -1.77 -10.39 4.78
C VAL A 177 -2.25 -9.11 5.44
N GLY A 178 -1.91 -7.97 4.86
CA GLY A 178 -2.21 -6.69 5.47
C GLY A 178 -2.47 -5.59 4.45
N VAL A 179 -3.40 -4.71 4.80
CA VAL A 179 -3.89 -3.63 3.95
C VAL A 179 -3.83 -2.30 4.69
N HIS A 180 -3.63 -1.21 3.94
CA HIS A 180 -3.70 0.15 4.44
C HIS A 180 -4.00 1.09 3.26
N GLN A 181 -4.18 2.39 3.52
CA GLN A 181 -4.47 3.33 2.45
C GLN A 181 -3.30 3.42 1.46
N HIS A 182 -3.62 3.41 0.16
CA HIS A 182 -2.67 3.63 -0.91
C HIS A 182 -2.81 5.05 -1.45
N TYR A 183 -1.68 5.73 -1.67
CA TYR A 183 -1.67 7.01 -2.37
C TYR A 183 -1.35 6.78 -3.85
N PHE A 184 -2.28 7.15 -4.72
CA PHE A 184 -2.03 7.28 -6.15
C PHE A 184 -1.41 8.66 -6.38
N GLY A 185 -0.11 8.71 -6.70
CA GLY A 185 0.54 9.96 -7.14
C GLY A 185 1.93 10.18 -6.55
N GLU A 186 2.94 10.12 -7.42
CA GLU A 186 4.31 10.61 -7.14
C GLU A 186 4.46 12.13 -7.39
N ASN A 187 3.41 12.83 -7.81
CA ASN A 187 3.51 14.26 -8.12
C ASN A 187 2.97 15.14 -7.00
N SER A 188 3.81 15.38 -5.98
CA SER A 188 3.62 16.37 -4.90
C SER A 188 3.53 17.83 -5.37
N PHE A 189 3.31 18.08 -6.67
CA PHE A 189 3.25 19.41 -7.29
C PHE A 189 1.87 19.75 -7.88
N LEU A 190 0.90 18.83 -7.87
CA LEU A 190 -0.44 19.08 -8.40
C LEU A 190 -1.34 19.73 -7.33
N PRO A 191 -2.19 20.71 -7.68
CA PRO A 191 -3.18 21.26 -6.76
C PRO A 191 -4.01 20.16 -6.10
N ALA A 192 -4.29 20.28 -4.80
CA ALA A 192 -4.99 19.27 -4.01
C ALA A 192 -6.31 18.78 -4.64
N ALA A 193 -7.02 19.61 -5.40
CA ALA A 193 -8.24 19.23 -6.12
C ALA A 193 -8.01 18.15 -7.19
N PHE A 194 -6.88 18.19 -7.92
CA PHE A 194 -6.53 17.17 -8.91
C PHE A 194 -6.09 15.87 -8.24
N ALA A 195 -5.40 15.98 -7.10
CA ALA A 195 -5.06 14.81 -6.28
C ALA A 195 -6.34 14.08 -5.79
N VAL A 196 -7.43 14.79 -5.47
CA VAL A 196 -8.69 14.15 -5.02
C VAL A 196 -9.39 13.37 -6.14
N GLU A 197 -9.44 13.90 -7.37
CA GLU A 197 -10.08 13.19 -8.50
C GLU A 197 -9.30 11.91 -8.86
N ASP A 198 -7.98 11.99 -8.91
CA ASP A 198 -7.11 10.84 -9.21
C ASP A 198 -7.20 9.77 -8.12
N ILE A 199 -7.33 10.18 -6.85
CA ILE A 199 -7.57 9.24 -5.73
C ILE A 199 -8.90 8.52 -5.91
N GLN A 200 -10.01 9.23 -6.16
CA GLN A 200 -11.33 8.61 -6.30
C GLN A 200 -11.39 7.62 -7.45
N ARG A 201 -10.80 7.98 -8.60
CA ARG A 201 -10.70 7.09 -9.75
C ARG A 201 -9.85 5.85 -9.45
N GLY A 202 -8.71 6.03 -8.80
CA GLY A 202 -7.85 4.92 -8.38
C GLY A 202 -8.55 3.97 -7.40
N GLN A 203 -9.34 4.50 -6.46
CA GLN A 203 -10.15 3.66 -5.59
C GLN A 203 -11.20 2.85 -6.37
N GLY A 204 -11.90 3.48 -7.33
CA GLY A 204 -12.84 2.77 -8.20
C GLY A 204 -12.18 1.65 -9.02
N GLU A 205 -10.97 1.89 -9.53
CA GLU A 205 -10.19 0.86 -10.25
C GLU A 205 -9.83 -0.32 -9.35
N VAL A 206 -9.42 -0.05 -8.10
CA VAL A 206 -9.11 -1.10 -7.12
C VAL A 206 -10.37 -1.87 -6.75
N MET A 207 -11.49 -1.20 -6.50
CA MET A 207 -12.77 -1.87 -6.20
C MET A 207 -13.17 -2.82 -7.32
N GLN A 208 -13.10 -2.35 -8.57
CA GLN A 208 -13.39 -3.16 -9.75
C GLN A 208 -12.42 -4.33 -9.87
N TYR A 209 -11.11 -4.08 -9.67
CA TYR A 209 -10.09 -5.12 -9.68
C TYR A 209 -10.39 -6.22 -8.66
N LEU A 210 -10.66 -5.86 -7.40
CA LEU A 210 -10.95 -6.82 -6.34
C LEU A 210 -12.18 -7.66 -6.70
N ASN A 211 -13.25 -7.01 -7.18
CA ASN A 211 -14.45 -7.70 -7.64
C ASN A 211 -14.17 -8.66 -8.80
N ASP A 212 -13.39 -8.25 -9.80
CA ASP A 212 -12.98 -9.11 -10.93
C ASP A 212 -12.17 -10.33 -10.47
N MET A 213 -11.43 -10.19 -9.37
CA MET A 213 -10.64 -11.27 -8.76
C MET A 213 -11.45 -12.12 -7.77
N GLY A 214 -12.73 -11.84 -7.58
CA GLY A 214 -13.58 -12.54 -6.61
C GLY A 214 -13.18 -12.27 -5.16
N ILE A 215 -12.71 -11.05 -4.87
CA ILE A 215 -12.49 -10.53 -3.52
C ILE A 215 -13.59 -9.50 -3.23
N ASP A 216 -14.19 -9.57 -2.04
CA ASP A 216 -15.17 -8.57 -1.61
C ASP A 216 -14.49 -7.19 -1.50
N PRO A 217 -14.92 -6.19 -2.29
CA PRO A 217 -14.35 -4.84 -2.22
C PRO A 217 -14.49 -4.18 -0.84
N MET A 218 -15.32 -4.72 0.07
CA MET A 218 -15.45 -4.24 1.44
C MET A 218 -14.16 -4.35 2.26
N VAL A 219 -13.17 -5.15 1.82
CA VAL A 219 -11.81 -5.13 2.41
C VAL A 219 -11.19 -3.73 2.36
N MET A 220 -11.59 -2.89 1.41
CA MET A 220 -11.13 -1.51 1.29
C MET A 220 -11.55 -0.64 2.48
N THR A 221 -12.58 -1.02 3.25
CA THR A 221 -12.90 -0.30 4.50
C THR A 221 -11.79 -0.44 5.53
N ARG A 222 -11.13 -1.60 5.60
CA ARG A 222 -9.96 -1.84 6.44
C ARG A 222 -8.74 -1.10 5.91
N ALA A 223 -8.53 -1.16 4.60
CA ALA A 223 -7.44 -0.46 3.93
C ALA A 223 -7.53 1.06 4.15
N LEU A 224 -8.63 1.69 3.71
CA LEU A 224 -8.80 3.14 3.70
C LEU A 224 -8.95 3.76 5.09
N SER A 225 -9.36 2.99 6.10
CA SER A 225 -9.39 3.47 7.49
C SER A 225 -8.03 3.37 8.20
N THR A 226 -7.03 2.75 7.56
CA THR A 226 -5.70 2.51 8.16
C THR A 226 -4.65 3.47 7.57
N PRO A 227 -4.00 4.30 8.40
CA PRO A 227 -2.95 5.24 8.00
C PRO A 227 -1.80 4.60 7.21
N PRO A 228 -0.98 5.36 6.48
CA PRO A 228 0.03 4.81 5.59
C PRO A 228 1.30 4.35 6.33
N ASP A 229 1.49 4.83 7.56
CA ASP A 229 2.52 4.42 8.50
C ASP A 229 2.04 3.30 9.43
N GLU A 230 0.82 2.79 9.20
CA GLU A 230 0.25 1.63 9.85
C GLU A 230 -0.15 0.56 8.82
N ILE A 231 -0.41 -0.64 9.28
CA ILE A 231 -0.92 -1.76 8.47
C ILE A 231 -1.98 -2.50 9.26
N TYR A 232 -3.13 -2.78 8.62
CA TYR A 232 -4.18 -3.59 9.21
C TYR A 232 -3.98 -5.03 8.76
N VAL A 233 -3.65 -5.90 9.71
CA VAL A 233 -3.44 -7.32 9.45
C VAL A 233 -4.78 -8.05 9.45
N LEU A 234 -5.09 -8.74 8.35
CA LEU A 234 -6.32 -9.51 8.21
C LEU A 234 -6.22 -10.79 9.03
N LEU A 235 -7.24 -11.05 9.84
CA LEU A 235 -7.37 -12.32 10.57
C LEU A 235 -7.86 -13.44 9.62
N PRO A 236 -7.66 -14.73 9.97
CA PRO A 236 -8.10 -15.86 9.14
C PRO A 236 -9.58 -15.79 8.73
N GLU A 237 -10.45 -15.43 9.68
CA GLU A 237 -11.87 -15.20 9.47
C GLU A 237 -12.17 -14.05 8.50
N GLU A 238 -11.36 -12.98 8.49
CA GLU A 238 -11.49 -11.88 7.53
C GLU A 238 -10.94 -12.28 6.15
N LEU A 239 -9.88 -13.11 6.07
CA LEU A 239 -9.42 -13.67 4.80
C LEU A 239 -10.51 -14.52 4.13
N LYS A 240 -11.26 -15.30 4.92
CA LYS A 240 -12.45 -16.03 4.43
C LYS A 240 -13.57 -15.08 4.04
N ALA A 241 -13.92 -14.15 4.93
CA ALA A 241 -15.05 -13.23 4.71
C ALA A 241 -14.87 -12.36 3.47
N PHE A 242 -13.64 -11.88 3.20
CA PHE A 242 -13.34 -11.11 2.01
C PHE A 242 -13.01 -11.95 0.77
N GLY A 243 -12.97 -13.29 0.90
CA GLY A 243 -12.80 -14.20 -0.23
C GLY A 243 -11.35 -14.47 -0.64
N PHE A 244 -10.34 -14.11 0.16
CA PHE A 244 -8.95 -14.47 -0.13
C PHE A 244 -8.72 -15.98 -0.11
N ILE A 245 -9.44 -16.70 0.75
CA ILE A 245 -9.44 -18.17 0.82
C ILE A 245 -10.88 -18.69 0.79
N PRO A 246 -11.10 -19.95 0.38
CA PRO A 246 -12.44 -20.55 0.36
C PRO A 246 -13.10 -20.52 1.75
N PRO A 247 -14.45 -20.42 1.82
CA PRO A 247 -15.18 -20.72 3.05
C PRO A 247 -15.02 -22.20 3.45
N ASP A 248 -15.21 -22.48 4.73
CA ASP A 248 -15.19 -23.85 5.28
C ASP A 248 -16.34 -24.73 4.73
#